data_AF-A0A0A8UTW7-F1
#
_entry.id   AF-A0A0A8UTW7-F1
#
_cell.length_a   1.000
_cell.length_b   1.000
_cell.length_c   1.000
_cell.angle_alpha   90.00
_cell.angle_beta   90.00
_cell.angle_gamma   90.00
#
_symmetry.space_group_name_H-M   'P 1'
#
loop_
_entity.id
_entity.type
_entity.pdbx_description
1 polymer ?
#
loop_
_entity_poly.entity_id
_entity_poly.type
_entity_poly.pdbx_seq_one_letter_code
_entity_poly.pdbx_strand_id
1 'polypeptide(L)'
;MKRRSLARLITNDLADLAFLLTDVIASEESIRFMMTMFKDKKALINIEHVHKDQFLKYLEKRVTDEGLFSKEGHHQFLVEVGYRSKAKQRDPATIHYCGLDLFIRPGLPPIAFVADHYRLHGGYYGEFQAISQKLGVQFVVVGGGVYQADSVHCPIFTFMHLLLTAKDKELLSFLESKVGDNKSLDVVNITWDDLPPSYVQYPQSMTTIWDYVDKVKKKESLPPHIPSKLLSESAFAEKVSPGFSPIQSKDPGLNNKMRSKGVKYLAADYAGMAVLELEKNPEVYTDQMLIDICYKERYPLIHQMLTKALYIEQTYPWKEKIDKSHPLFELAFAHGPVLEFCLSKPGFGKIFNDEAILLLMQKGFLDPAIFFTKLTRVSSSIELDLQIVNFVVGNLPACSFLAKALINEDKVDKQLLLTVLFSTKTKAFFQDTLLTDLFMTGHISLSMIDKILPYKIDKQLFKQLNHNTRMEYLKMLFFASETMKEEKFLEVKTTTPSTLITASKLEDVEEENAEHTDFDQDLFTVPEVKTVKPTESAKKPGINVGLLIQSMTNGGILQSPTLSHVEHPEKSKSVEIKVNVL
;
A
#
# COMPACT_ATOMS: atom_id res chain seq x y z
N MET A 1 -19.04 0.30 3.19
CA MET A 1 -17.62 -0.11 3.31
C MET A 1 -17.44 -1.16 4.41
N LYS A 2 -16.41 -2.03 4.36
CA LYS A 2 -16.03 -2.90 5.50
C LYS A 2 -15.39 -2.06 6.61
N ARG A 3 -15.45 -2.48 7.88
CA ARG A 3 -14.95 -1.73 9.07
C ARG A 3 -13.75 -2.44 9.71
N ARG A 4 -12.67 -2.61 8.94
CA ARG A 4 -11.52 -3.39 9.39
C ARG A 4 -10.54 -2.55 10.22
N SER A 5 -9.99 -3.16 11.28
CA SER A 5 -8.84 -2.61 12.01
C SER A 5 -7.60 -2.59 11.12
N LEU A 6 -6.58 -1.81 11.51
CA LEU A 6 -5.35 -1.75 10.74
C LEU A 6 -4.63 -3.11 10.74
N ALA A 7 -4.67 -3.81 11.88
CA ALA A 7 -4.18 -5.19 11.98
C ALA A 7 -4.87 -6.10 10.95
N ARG A 8 -6.20 -6.05 10.85
CA ARG A 8 -6.97 -6.88 9.91
C ARG A 8 -6.69 -6.50 8.45
N LEU A 9 -6.46 -5.22 8.16
CA LEU A 9 -6.08 -4.76 6.81
C LEU A 9 -4.72 -5.32 6.41
N ILE A 10 -3.73 -5.22 7.29
CA ILE A 10 -2.39 -5.77 7.10
C ILE A 10 -2.46 -7.30 6.91
N THR A 11 -3.20 -8.02 7.77
CA THR A 11 -3.39 -9.48 7.63
C THR A 11 -3.96 -9.87 6.27
N ASN A 12 -4.98 -9.16 5.78
CA ASN A 12 -5.57 -9.46 4.48
C ASN A 12 -4.59 -9.18 3.33
N ASP A 13 -3.86 -8.07 3.40
CA ASP A 13 -2.88 -7.71 2.38
C ASP A 13 -1.69 -8.69 2.33
N LEU A 14 -1.22 -9.15 3.49
CA LEU A 14 -0.20 -10.20 3.59
C LEU A 14 -0.72 -11.55 3.09
N ALA A 15 -1.99 -11.88 3.32
CA ALA A 15 -2.60 -13.09 2.77
C ALA A 15 -2.66 -13.04 1.22
N ASP A 16 -2.96 -11.88 0.64
CA ASP A 16 -2.90 -11.69 -0.82
C ASP A 16 -1.46 -11.85 -1.35
N LEU A 17 -0.45 -11.36 -0.63
CA LEU A 17 0.97 -11.53 -0.99
C LEU A 17 1.41 -13.01 -0.91
N ALA A 18 0.92 -13.73 0.10
CA ALA A 18 1.20 -15.17 0.28
C ALA A 18 0.51 -16.05 -0.79
N PHE A 19 -0.47 -15.51 -1.52
CA PHE A 19 -1.20 -16.28 -2.52
C PHE A 19 -0.31 -16.66 -3.71
N LEU A 20 -0.29 -17.94 -4.05
CA LEU A 20 0.62 -18.49 -5.07
C LEU A 20 0.47 -17.87 -6.48
N LEU A 21 -0.65 -17.21 -6.78
CA LEU A 21 -0.90 -16.53 -8.06
C LEU A 21 -1.01 -15.01 -7.92
N THR A 22 -0.46 -14.44 -6.85
CA THR A 22 -0.53 -13.00 -6.60
C THR A 22 0.05 -12.18 -7.75
N ASP A 23 -0.64 -11.09 -8.09
CA ASP A 23 -0.28 -10.05 -9.05
C ASP A 23 -0.19 -8.66 -8.38
N VAL A 24 -0.24 -8.62 -7.05
CA VAL A 24 -0.23 -7.40 -6.24
C VAL A 24 1.00 -7.35 -5.36
N ILE A 25 1.62 -6.17 -5.31
CA ILE A 25 2.67 -5.86 -4.35
C ILE A 25 2.06 -5.56 -2.98
N ALA A 26 2.80 -5.85 -1.91
CA ALA A 26 2.37 -5.52 -0.55
C ALA A 26 2.18 -3.99 -0.39
N SER A 27 1.19 -3.62 0.41
CA SER A 27 1.00 -2.26 0.89
C SER A 27 2.23 -1.76 1.67
N GLU A 28 2.34 -0.44 1.83
CA GLU A 28 3.47 0.13 2.58
C GLU A 28 3.31 -0.19 4.07
N GLU A 29 2.08 -0.23 4.55
CA GLU A 29 1.67 -0.59 5.89
C GLU A 29 2.15 -2.01 6.24
N SER A 30 1.92 -2.99 5.35
CA SER A 30 2.41 -4.35 5.53
C SER A 30 3.95 -4.42 5.57
N ILE A 31 4.63 -3.65 4.72
CA ILE A 31 6.11 -3.59 4.71
C ILE A 31 6.64 -2.97 5.99
N ARG A 32 6.09 -1.83 6.43
CA ARG A 32 6.48 -1.16 7.68
C ARG A 32 6.22 -2.04 8.88
N PHE A 33 5.09 -2.75 8.92
CA PHE A 33 4.80 -3.69 9.98
C PHE A 33 5.82 -4.85 10.02
N MET A 34 6.09 -5.50 8.88
CA MET A 34 7.12 -6.57 8.82
C MET A 34 8.50 -6.06 9.26
N MET A 35 8.88 -4.86 8.81
CA MET A 35 10.14 -4.22 9.21
C MET A 35 10.22 -4.03 10.73
N THR A 36 9.19 -3.47 11.35
CA THR A 36 9.13 -3.27 12.80
C THR A 36 9.14 -4.61 13.54
N MET A 37 8.35 -5.59 13.11
CA MET A 37 8.35 -6.94 13.72
C MET A 37 9.76 -7.55 13.72
N PHE A 38 10.45 -7.53 12.59
CA PHE A 38 11.80 -8.11 12.50
C PHE A 38 12.82 -7.30 13.29
N LYS A 39 12.67 -5.98 13.37
CA LYS A 39 13.49 -5.10 14.24
C LYS A 39 13.29 -5.43 15.72
N ASP A 40 12.05 -5.58 16.18
CA ASP A 40 11.71 -5.90 17.57
C ASP A 40 12.23 -7.29 17.98
N LYS A 41 12.24 -8.24 17.01
CA LYS A 41 12.87 -9.56 17.15
C LYS A 41 14.40 -9.53 17.05
N LYS A 42 15.01 -8.36 16.90
CA LYS A 42 16.47 -8.16 16.71
C LYS A 42 17.03 -8.92 15.50
N ALA A 43 16.20 -9.17 14.50
CA ALA A 43 16.59 -9.85 13.27
C ALA A 43 17.12 -8.88 12.20
N LEU A 44 16.78 -7.59 12.32
CA LEU A 44 17.29 -6.50 11.50
C LEU A 44 18.09 -5.51 12.35
N ILE A 45 19.10 -4.89 11.76
CA ILE A 45 20.09 -4.04 12.45
C ILE A 45 19.91 -2.59 12.03
N ASN A 46 19.54 -1.72 12.98
CA ASN A 46 19.39 -0.27 12.77
C ASN A 46 18.62 0.09 11.48
N ILE A 47 17.57 -0.67 11.17
CA ILE A 47 16.87 -0.56 9.89
C ILE A 47 16.00 0.68 9.79
N GLU A 48 16.03 1.30 8.61
CA GLU A 48 15.23 2.46 8.22
C GLU A 48 14.57 2.24 6.85
N HIS A 49 13.40 2.86 6.63
CA HIS A 49 12.72 2.87 5.34
C HIS A 49 12.85 4.25 4.69
N VAL A 50 13.41 4.31 3.48
CA VAL A 50 13.67 5.58 2.79
C VAL A 50 13.34 5.49 1.30
N HIS A 51 12.83 6.59 0.73
CA HIS A 51 12.66 6.69 -0.71
C HIS A 51 13.95 7.15 -1.39
N LYS A 52 14.27 6.64 -2.58
CA LYS A 52 15.53 6.94 -3.30
C LYS A 52 15.85 8.44 -3.38
N ASP A 53 14.86 9.28 -3.70
CA ASP A 53 15.05 10.73 -3.86
C ASP A 53 15.39 11.46 -2.55
N GLN A 54 15.08 10.84 -1.40
CA GLN A 54 15.31 11.41 -0.08
C GLN A 54 16.57 10.88 0.59
N PHE A 55 17.16 9.80 0.04
CA PHE A 55 18.19 9.05 0.72
C PHE A 55 19.47 9.86 0.94
N LEU A 56 19.90 10.63 -0.06
CA LEU A 56 21.04 11.52 0.06
C LEU A 56 20.86 12.55 1.19
N LYS A 57 19.72 13.26 1.18
CA LYS A 57 19.41 14.29 2.19
C LYS A 57 19.29 13.67 3.59
N TYR A 58 18.73 12.46 3.68
CA TYR A 58 18.64 11.70 4.92
C TYR A 58 20.04 11.41 5.49
N LEU A 59 20.95 10.89 4.67
CA LEU A 59 22.32 10.60 5.09
C LEU A 59 23.11 11.88 5.43
N GLU A 60 23.03 12.92 4.60
CA GLU A 60 23.68 14.23 4.85
C GLU A 60 23.32 14.74 6.24
N LYS A 61 22.02 14.77 6.57
CA LYS A 61 21.53 15.23 7.88
C LYS A 61 22.12 14.40 9.03
N ARG A 62 22.16 13.08 8.92
CA ARG A 62 22.69 12.23 10.01
C ARG A 62 24.21 12.32 10.13
N VAL A 63 24.90 12.55 9.03
CA VAL A 63 26.34 12.81 9.05
C VAL A 63 26.63 14.12 9.76
N THR A 64 25.87 15.20 9.47
CA THR A 64 26.08 16.51 10.08
C THR A 64 25.60 16.60 11.53
N ASP A 65 24.40 16.09 11.81
CA ASP A 65 23.69 16.34 13.07
C ASP A 65 24.04 15.29 14.14
N GLU A 66 24.25 14.04 13.71
CA GLU A 66 24.46 12.89 14.61
C GLU A 66 25.89 12.34 14.56
N GLY A 67 26.71 12.82 13.61
CA GLY A 67 28.05 12.31 13.38
C GLY A 67 28.06 10.85 12.94
N LEU A 68 27.12 10.43 12.08
CA LEU A 68 26.93 9.03 11.67
C LEU A 68 28.25 8.32 11.28
N PHE A 69 29.11 8.98 10.49
CA PHE A 69 30.39 8.39 10.03
C PHE A 69 31.54 8.44 11.04
N SER A 70 31.32 9.00 12.23
CA SER A 70 32.34 9.07 13.29
C SER A 70 32.36 7.83 14.19
N LYS A 71 31.36 6.95 14.08
CA LYS A 71 31.20 5.76 14.94
C LYS A 71 31.10 4.51 14.10
N GLU A 72 31.69 3.42 14.59
CA GLU A 72 31.51 2.11 13.98
C GLU A 72 30.03 1.72 14.01
N GLY A 73 29.53 1.18 12.91
CA GLY A 73 28.12 0.86 12.81
C GLY A 73 27.77 0.08 11.56
N HIS A 74 26.68 -0.68 11.67
CA HIS A 74 25.99 -1.34 10.57
C HIS A 74 24.57 -0.83 10.54
N HIS A 75 24.18 -0.23 9.43
CA HIS A 75 22.86 0.34 9.21
C HIS A 75 22.20 -0.32 8.00
N GLN A 76 20.95 -0.73 8.17
CA GLN A 76 20.19 -1.35 7.09
C GLN A 76 19.14 -0.37 6.56
N PHE A 77 18.90 -0.44 5.26
CA PHE A 77 17.92 0.40 4.59
C PHE A 77 17.08 -0.46 3.66
N LEU A 78 15.77 -0.33 3.82
CA LEU A 78 14.82 -0.72 2.80
C LEU A 78 14.61 0.53 1.93
N VAL A 79 15.07 0.48 0.69
CA VAL A 79 15.00 1.63 -0.22
C VAL A 79 13.86 1.43 -1.21
N GLU A 80 12.86 2.30 -1.16
CA GLU A 80 11.78 2.33 -2.16
C GLU A 80 12.25 3.12 -3.39
N VAL A 81 12.09 2.48 -4.54
CA VAL A 81 12.46 2.97 -5.86
C VAL A 81 11.19 3.10 -6.69
N GLY A 82 11.01 4.29 -7.27
CA GLY A 82 9.81 4.62 -8.03
C GLY A 82 8.64 5.02 -7.14
N TYR A 83 7.54 5.43 -7.74
CA TYR A 83 6.42 6.03 -7.00
C TYR A 83 5.22 5.10 -6.99
N ARG A 84 4.59 4.92 -5.82
CA ARG A 84 3.26 4.28 -5.77
C ARG A 84 2.25 5.08 -6.61
N SER A 85 1.34 4.37 -7.29
CA SER A 85 0.33 5.02 -8.13
C SER A 85 -0.49 6.05 -7.34
N LYS A 86 -0.73 7.21 -7.96
CA LYS A 86 -1.58 8.30 -7.44
C LYS A 86 -3.08 7.98 -7.46
N ALA A 87 -3.44 6.73 -7.74
CA ALA A 87 -4.82 6.23 -7.73
C ALA A 87 -4.97 4.94 -6.90
N LYS A 88 -3.99 4.02 -6.95
CA LYS A 88 -4.04 2.73 -6.25
C LYS A 88 -2.65 2.34 -5.72
N GLN A 89 -2.50 2.26 -4.39
CA GLN A 89 -1.20 2.02 -3.75
C GLN A 89 -0.54 0.65 -4.08
N ARG A 90 -1.32 -0.33 -4.55
CA ARG A 90 -0.91 -1.71 -4.83
C ARG A 90 -0.62 -1.99 -6.32
N ASP A 91 -0.67 -0.98 -7.17
CA ASP A 91 -0.41 -1.13 -8.61
C ASP A 91 1.09 -1.37 -8.86
N PRO A 92 1.48 -2.52 -9.42
CA PRO A 92 2.89 -2.94 -9.49
C PRO A 92 3.74 -2.18 -10.52
N ALA A 93 3.14 -1.37 -11.40
CA ALA A 93 3.85 -0.85 -12.59
C ALA A 93 5.05 0.06 -12.28
N THR A 94 5.17 0.60 -11.06
CA THR A 94 6.13 1.66 -10.72
C THR A 94 6.88 1.48 -9.41
N ILE A 95 6.62 0.43 -8.63
CA ILE A 95 7.19 0.25 -7.29
C ILE A 95 8.27 -0.84 -7.31
N HIS A 96 9.47 -0.51 -6.84
CA HIS A 96 10.57 -1.45 -6.63
C HIS A 96 11.21 -1.24 -5.26
N TYR A 97 11.80 -2.29 -4.72
CA TYR A 97 12.52 -2.24 -3.45
C TYR A 97 13.88 -2.88 -3.60
N CYS A 98 14.89 -2.24 -3.02
CA CYS A 98 16.21 -2.84 -2.82
C CYS A 98 16.65 -2.74 -1.36
N GLY A 99 17.42 -3.74 -0.93
CA GLY A 99 18.07 -3.75 0.36
C GLY A 99 19.45 -3.12 0.26
N LEU A 100 19.79 -2.28 1.24
CA LEU A 100 21.10 -1.68 1.36
C LEU A 100 21.64 -1.85 2.78
N ASP A 101 22.88 -2.33 2.88
CA ASP A 101 23.65 -2.43 4.11
C ASP A 101 24.79 -1.42 4.08
N LEU A 102 24.80 -0.47 5.01
CA LEU A 102 25.84 0.54 5.17
C LEU A 102 26.74 0.18 6.36
N PHE A 103 27.99 -0.11 6.06
CA PHE A 103 29.04 -0.40 7.03
C PHE A 103 29.93 0.82 7.23
N ILE A 104 30.04 1.25 8.48
CA ILE A 104 30.81 2.43 8.89
C ILE A 104 31.95 1.95 9.78
N ARG A 105 33.17 2.39 9.44
CA ARG A 105 34.36 2.20 10.27
C ARG A 105 35.06 3.53 10.46
N PRO A 106 35.32 3.96 11.71
CA PRO A 106 36.00 5.22 11.97
C PRO A 106 37.33 5.31 11.23
N GLY A 107 37.56 6.43 10.53
CA GLY A 107 38.79 6.67 9.77
C GLY A 107 38.88 5.98 8.41
N LEU A 108 37.85 5.21 8.01
CA LEU A 108 37.77 4.60 6.68
C LEU A 108 36.49 5.06 5.96
N PRO A 109 36.52 5.21 4.62
CA PRO A 109 35.33 5.42 3.82
C PRO A 109 34.27 4.33 4.10
N PRO A 110 33.00 4.69 4.34
CA PRO A 110 31.91 3.73 4.52
C PRO A 110 31.72 2.88 3.25
N ILE A 111 31.27 1.63 3.44
CA ILE A 111 30.94 0.72 2.34
C ILE A 111 29.44 0.44 2.37
N ALA A 112 28.76 0.64 1.25
CA ALA A 112 27.35 0.31 1.07
C ALA A 112 27.23 -0.91 0.16
N PHE A 113 26.64 -1.99 0.66
CA PHE A 113 26.28 -3.15 -0.13
C PHE A 113 24.82 -3.07 -0.55
N VAL A 114 24.54 -3.19 -1.84
CA VAL A 114 23.20 -3.12 -2.39
C VAL A 114 22.87 -4.43 -3.10
N ALA A 115 21.72 -5.00 -2.77
CA ALA A 115 21.18 -6.15 -3.50
C ALA A 115 20.01 -5.77 -4.37
N ASP A 116 20.28 -5.66 -5.67
CA ASP A 116 19.28 -5.46 -6.69
C ASP A 116 18.90 -6.79 -7.34
N HIS A 117 17.77 -7.33 -6.90
CA HIS A 117 17.27 -8.60 -7.38
C HIS A 117 16.54 -8.47 -8.72
N TYR A 118 16.16 -7.26 -9.15
CA TYR A 118 15.25 -7.09 -10.29
C TYR A 118 15.98 -6.88 -11.62
N ARG A 119 15.53 -7.62 -12.64
CA ARG A 119 16.18 -7.72 -13.96
C ARG A 119 16.29 -6.40 -14.74
N LEU A 120 15.40 -5.44 -14.51
CA LEU A 120 15.12 -4.33 -15.45
C LEU A 120 15.44 -2.93 -14.90
N HIS A 121 16.07 -2.80 -13.73
CA HIS A 121 16.28 -1.48 -13.13
C HIS A 121 17.76 -1.07 -13.08
N GLY A 122 18.18 -0.38 -14.14
CA GLY A 122 19.39 0.45 -14.18
C GLY A 122 19.17 1.89 -13.70
N GLY A 123 17.97 2.23 -13.21
CA GLY A 123 17.50 3.62 -13.12
C GLY A 123 17.90 4.42 -11.88
N TYR A 124 18.46 3.79 -10.84
CA TYR A 124 18.77 4.46 -9.56
C TYR A 124 20.26 4.44 -9.16
N TYR A 125 21.13 3.93 -10.03
CA TYR A 125 22.59 3.97 -9.81
C TYR A 125 23.12 5.40 -9.79
N GLY A 126 22.43 6.34 -10.45
CA GLY A 126 22.79 7.76 -10.43
C GLY A 126 22.69 8.38 -9.04
N GLU A 127 21.67 8.03 -8.25
CA GLU A 127 21.50 8.50 -6.87
C GLU A 127 22.59 7.95 -5.96
N PHE A 128 22.97 6.68 -6.11
CA PHE A 128 24.08 6.09 -5.37
C PHE A 128 25.42 6.71 -5.76
N GLN A 129 25.63 7.01 -7.05
CA GLN A 129 26.81 7.73 -7.50
C GLN A 129 26.87 9.14 -6.91
N ALA A 130 25.74 9.86 -6.84
CA ALA A 130 25.66 11.17 -6.20
C ALA A 130 26.00 11.08 -4.70
N ILE A 131 25.51 10.06 -4.00
CA ILE A 131 25.88 9.79 -2.60
C ILE A 131 27.38 9.49 -2.47
N SER A 132 27.93 8.66 -3.36
CA SER A 132 29.36 8.34 -3.36
C SER A 132 30.22 9.59 -3.52
N GLN A 133 29.89 10.44 -4.49
CA GLN A 133 30.62 11.68 -4.76
C GLN A 133 30.52 12.70 -3.62
N LYS A 134 29.34 12.84 -3.00
CA LYS A 134 29.13 13.84 -1.95
C LYS A 134 29.60 13.38 -0.56
N LEU A 135 29.37 12.11 -0.22
CA LEU A 135 29.56 11.57 1.12
C LEU A 135 30.74 10.60 1.22
N GLY A 136 31.40 10.28 0.11
CA GLY A 136 32.56 9.37 0.09
C GLY A 136 32.19 7.91 0.39
N VAL A 137 30.93 7.52 0.19
CA VAL A 137 30.47 6.14 0.41
C VAL A 137 30.84 5.27 -0.80
N GLN A 138 31.53 4.16 -0.58
CA GLN A 138 31.83 3.20 -1.64
C GLN A 138 30.65 2.24 -1.80
N PHE A 139 29.99 2.26 -2.95
CA PHE A 139 28.92 1.32 -3.26
C PHE A 139 29.46 0.04 -3.91
N VAL A 140 28.99 -1.11 -3.43
CA VAL A 140 29.16 -2.43 -4.02
C VAL A 140 27.77 -2.97 -4.31
N VAL A 141 27.46 -3.24 -5.57
CA VAL A 141 26.13 -3.72 -5.98
C VAL A 141 26.24 -5.14 -6.49
N VAL A 142 25.41 -6.03 -5.97
CA VAL A 142 25.15 -7.33 -6.60
C VAL A 142 23.91 -7.23 -7.49
N GLY A 143 24.05 -7.62 -8.76
CA GLY A 143 22.98 -7.51 -9.75
C GLY A 143 23.35 -8.02 -11.14
N GLY A 144 22.59 -7.59 -12.15
CA GLY A 144 22.86 -7.86 -13.57
C GLY A 144 22.37 -9.20 -14.12
N GLY A 145 21.97 -10.15 -13.26
CA GLY A 145 21.34 -11.43 -13.63
C GLY A 145 19.85 -11.50 -13.32
N VAL A 146 19.11 -12.45 -13.92
CA VAL A 146 17.66 -12.63 -13.68
C VAL A 146 17.43 -13.32 -12.32
N TYR A 147 17.45 -12.57 -11.22
CA TYR A 147 17.15 -13.14 -9.90
C TYR A 147 15.63 -13.10 -9.61
N GLN A 148 15.03 -11.92 -9.72
CA GLN A 148 13.60 -11.66 -9.72
C GLN A 148 13.12 -11.41 -11.16
N ALA A 149 12.01 -12.04 -11.51
CA ALA A 149 11.36 -11.97 -12.82
C ALA A 149 9.98 -11.29 -12.77
N ASP A 150 9.27 -11.31 -11.65
CA ASP A 150 8.01 -10.57 -11.47
C ASP A 150 8.20 -9.20 -10.82
N SER A 151 7.17 -8.37 -10.81
CA SER A 151 7.18 -7.00 -10.28
C SER A 151 6.63 -6.89 -8.85
N VAL A 152 6.37 -7.99 -8.14
CA VAL A 152 5.59 -7.96 -6.88
C VAL A 152 6.37 -8.43 -5.65
N HIS A 153 7.40 -9.29 -5.82
CA HIS A 153 8.14 -9.86 -4.69
C HIS A 153 9.40 -9.09 -4.29
N CYS A 154 9.68 -7.91 -4.86
CA CYS A 154 10.85 -7.11 -4.48
C CYS A 154 10.92 -6.77 -2.96
N PRO A 155 9.80 -6.55 -2.21
CA PRO A 155 9.91 -6.37 -0.77
C PRO A 155 10.38 -7.64 -0.06
N ILE A 156 9.91 -8.82 -0.50
CA ILE A 156 10.28 -10.11 0.10
C ILE A 156 11.74 -10.43 -0.13
N PHE A 157 12.25 -10.20 -1.35
CA PHE A 157 13.69 -10.34 -1.62
C PHE A 157 14.53 -9.35 -0.82
N THR A 158 14.03 -8.12 -0.63
CA THR A 158 14.69 -7.12 0.21
C THR A 158 14.77 -7.57 1.67
N PHE A 159 13.67 -8.04 2.26
CA PHE A 159 13.69 -8.59 3.62
C PHE A 159 14.61 -9.80 3.75
N MET A 160 14.51 -10.75 2.82
CA MET A 160 15.38 -11.93 2.78
C MET A 160 16.85 -11.52 2.82
N HIS A 161 17.22 -10.54 2.00
CA HIS A 161 18.58 -10.05 1.91
C HIS A 161 19.03 -9.41 3.22
N LEU A 162 18.27 -8.45 3.75
CA LEU A 162 18.65 -7.74 4.98
C LEU A 162 18.69 -8.67 6.20
N LEU A 163 17.79 -9.66 6.28
CA LEU A 163 17.81 -10.67 7.34
C LEU A 163 19.03 -11.61 7.25
N LEU A 164 19.54 -11.83 6.03
CA LEU A 164 20.73 -12.63 5.79
C LEU A 164 22.00 -11.83 6.12
N THR A 165 22.12 -10.61 5.61
CA THR A 165 23.28 -9.74 5.85
C THR A 165 23.43 -9.35 7.32
N ALA A 166 22.31 -9.23 8.06
CA ALA A 166 22.33 -9.02 9.52
C ALA A 166 23.04 -10.16 10.30
N LYS A 167 23.13 -11.37 9.72
CA LYS A 167 23.75 -12.53 10.36
C LYS A 167 25.12 -12.89 9.76
N ASP A 168 25.47 -12.30 8.63
CA ASP A 168 26.69 -12.60 7.89
C ASP A 168 27.87 -11.77 8.39
N LYS A 169 28.69 -12.39 9.24
CA LYS A 169 29.86 -11.74 9.84
C LYS A 169 31.03 -11.57 8.87
N GLU A 170 31.04 -12.31 7.76
CA GLU A 170 32.14 -12.32 6.80
C GLU A 170 31.89 -11.34 5.63
N LEU A 171 30.66 -10.85 5.50
CA LEU A 171 30.24 -9.98 4.40
C LEU A 171 31.14 -8.74 4.28
N LEU A 172 31.39 -8.02 5.37
CA LEU A 172 32.19 -6.79 5.32
C LEU A 172 33.62 -7.06 4.80
N SER A 173 34.28 -8.10 5.32
CA SER A 173 35.61 -8.51 4.84
C SER A 173 35.61 -8.93 3.38
N PHE A 174 34.56 -9.61 2.92
CA PHE A 174 34.38 -9.93 1.52
C PHE A 174 34.23 -8.67 0.66
N LEU A 175 33.39 -7.71 1.04
CA LEU A 175 33.18 -6.48 0.30
C LEU A 175 34.47 -5.66 0.19
N GLU A 176 35.26 -5.59 1.25
CA GLU A 176 36.57 -4.96 1.26
C GLU A 176 37.53 -5.59 0.24
N SER A 177 37.52 -6.92 0.14
CA SER A 177 38.34 -7.62 -0.86
C SER A 177 37.94 -7.30 -2.31
N LYS A 178 36.69 -6.93 -2.55
CA LYS A 178 36.16 -6.57 -3.87
C LYS A 178 36.44 -5.12 -4.24
N VAL A 179 36.47 -4.23 -3.26
CA VAL A 179 36.82 -2.81 -3.46
C VAL A 179 38.33 -2.64 -3.65
N GLY A 180 39.15 -3.43 -2.94
CA GLY A 180 40.61 -3.33 -2.97
C GLY A 180 41.16 -2.06 -2.31
N ASP A 181 42.46 -1.80 -2.50
CA ASP A 181 43.17 -0.67 -1.88
C ASP A 181 42.90 0.68 -2.58
N ASN A 182 42.62 0.66 -3.89
CA ASN A 182 42.32 1.84 -4.69
C ASN A 182 40.80 2.07 -4.74
N LYS A 183 40.28 2.68 -3.68
CA LYS A 183 38.86 3.06 -3.57
C LYS A 183 38.50 4.09 -4.65
N SER A 184 37.43 3.83 -5.40
CA SER A 184 36.95 4.70 -6.48
C SER A 184 35.64 5.37 -6.08
N LEU A 185 35.28 6.48 -6.72
CA LEU A 185 33.94 7.07 -6.60
C LEU A 185 32.90 6.32 -7.45
N ASP A 186 33.33 5.28 -8.17
CA ASP A 186 32.47 4.48 -9.02
C ASP A 186 31.86 3.29 -8.25
N VAL A 187 30.68 2.89 -8.71
CA VAL A 187 29.96 1.72 -8.18
C VAL A 187 30.69 0.45 -8.60
N VAL A 188 31.06 -0.39 -7.62
CA VAL A 188 31.66 -1.70 -7.87
C VAL A 188 30.54 -2.72 -8.08
N ASN A 189 30.48 -3.33 -9.27
CA ASN A 189 29.50 -4.37 -9.57
C ASN A 189 30.09 -5.77 -9.30
N ILE A 190 29.38 -6.58 -8.52
CA ILE A 190 29.68 -8.00 -8.31
C ILE A 190 28.54 -8.86 -8.84
N THR A 191 28.84 -10.14 -9.08
CA THR A 191 27.85 -11.08 -9.59
C THR A 191 27.31 -11.98 -8.48
N TRP A 192 26.09 -12.52 -8.65
CA TRP A 192 25.49 -13.45 -7.68
C TRP A 192 26.38 -14.66 -7.37
N ASP A 193 27.22 -15.09 -8.32
CA ASP A 193 28.15 -16.19 -8.11
C ASP A 193 29.39 -15.83 -7.27
N ASP A 194 29.62 -14.55 -6.99
CA ASP A 194 30.63 -14.12 -6.02
C ASP A 194 30.15 -14.25 -4.57
N LEU A 195 28.83 -14.39 -4.36
CA LEU A 195 28.25 -14.51 -3.02
C LEU A 195 28.12 -15.97 -2.57
N PRO A 196 28.07 -16.22 -1.25
CA PRO A 196 27.80 -17.55 -0.71
C PRO A 196 26.46 -18.15 -1.16
N PRO A 197 26.30 -19.50 -1.13
CA PRO A 197 25.07 -20.18 -1.55
C PRO A 197 23.80 -19.74 -0.80
N SER A 198 23.94 -19.15 0.39
CA SER A 198 22.82 -18.57 1.15
C SER A 198 22.12 -17.42 0.44
N TYR A 199 22.84 -16.65 -0.38
CA TYR A 199 22.28 -15.50 -1.12
C TYR A 199 21.54 -15.90 -2.40
N VAL A 200 21.63 -17.17 -2.82
CA VAL A 200 21.07 -17.66 -4.10
C VAL A 200 20.08 -18.82 -3.88
N GLN A 201 19.26 -18.73 -2.84
CA GLN A 201 18.31 -19.79 -2.48
C GLN A 201 16.94 -19.67 -3.15
N TYR A 202 16.51 -18.43 -3.46
CA TYR A 202 15.13 -18.15 -3.89
C TYR A 202 14.98 -17.49 -5.27
N PRO A 203 15.93 -17.58 -6.23
CA PRO A 203 15.74 -16.97 -7.53
C PRO A 203 14.52 -17.57 -8.24
N GLN A 204 13.79 -16.75 -9.00
CA GLN A 204 12.56 -17.18 -9.68
C GLN A 204 12.83 -17.94 -10.99
N SER A 205 14.06 -17.88 -11.48
CA SER A 205 14.52 -18.54 -12.69
C SER A 205 15.34 -19.78 -12.34
N MET A 206 14.95 -20.94 -12.88
CA MET A 206 15.76 -22.15 -12.82
C MET A 206 17.14 -21.92 -13.42
N THR A 207 17.21 -21.18 -14.54
CA THR A 207 18.47 -20.87 -15.23
C THR A 207 19.47 -20.21 -14.28
N THR A 208 19.01 -19.30 -13.42
CA THR A 208 19.88 -18.60 -12.46
C THR A 208 20.50 -19.56 -11.44
N ILE A 209 19.77 -20.61 -11.05
CA ILE A 209 20.27 -21.63 -10.14
C ILE A 209 21.32 -22.50 -10.84
N TRP A 210 21.04 -22.93 -12.07
CA TRP A 210 21.99 -23.73 -12.87
C TRP A 210 23.26 -22.95 -13.16
N ASP A 211 23.14 -21.69 -13.60
CA ASP A 211 24.26 -20.80 -13.88
C ASP A 211 25.11 -20.60 -12.62
N TYR A 212 24.48 -20.44 -11.45
CA TYR A 212 25.18 -20.35 -10.18
C TYR A 212 25.96 -21.64 -9.86
N VAL A 213 25.32 -22.81 -9.99
CA VAL A 213 25.97 -24.12 -9.75
C VAL A 213 27.17 -24.31 -10.66
N ASP A 214 27.02 -24.03 -11.95
CA ASP A 214 28.09 -24.20 -12.94
C ASP A 214 29.26 -23.25 -12.68
N LYS A 215 28.97 -22.00 -12.31
CA LYS A 215 30.01 -21.02 -11.97
C LYS A 215 30.75 -21.36 -10.68
N VAL A 216 30.07 -21.86 -9.65
CA VAL A 216 30.72 -22.34 -8.42
C VAL A 216 31.64 -23.53 -8.71
N LYS A 217 31.16 -24.53 -9.46
CA LYS A 217 31.99 -25.67 -9.89
C LYS A 217 33.22 -25.22 -10.70
N LYS A 218 33.04 -24.24 -11.58
CA LYS A 218 34.15 -23.67 -12.35
C LYS A 218 35.16 -22.97 -11.45
N LYS A 219 34.73 -22.24 -10.40
CA LYS A 219 35.63 -21.61 -9.41
C LYS A 219 36.44 -22.67 -8.64
N GLU A 220 35.84 -23.82 -8.34
CA GLU A 220 36.52 -24.97 -7.73
C GLU A 220 37.33 -25.82 -8.73
N SER A 221 37.37 -25.43 -10.02
CA SER A 221 38.03 -26.19 -11.10
C SER A 221 37.53 -27.64 -11.24
N LEU A 222 36.24 -27.87 -10.98
CA LEU A 222 35.63 -29.20 -10.99
C LEU A 222 34.95 -29.52 -12.33
N PRO A 223 35.07 -30.76 -12.84
CA PRO A 223 34.24 -31.28 -13.93
C PRO A 223 32.74 -31.31 -13.57
N PRO A 224 31.82 -31.31 -14.56
CA PRO A 224 30.37 -31.23 -14.31
C PRO A 224 29.79 -32.34 -13.40
N HIS A 225 30.39 -33.53 -13.44
CA HIS A 225 29.92 -34.71 -12.71
C HIS A 225 30.40 -34.77 -11.25
N ILE A 226 31.41 -33.98 -10.87
CA ILE A 226 31.92 -33.96 -9.50
C ILE A 226 31.08 -32.97 -8.67
N PRO A 227 30.60 -33.36 -7.47
CA PRO A 227 29.89 -32.44 -6.59
C PRO A 227 30.84 -31.34 -6.09
N SER A 228 30.32 -30.11 -6.04
CA SER A 228 31.05 -28.98 -5.44
C SER A 228 31.10 -29.12 -3.93
N LYS A 229 32.26 -28.86 -3.33
CA LYS A 229 32.42 -28.89 -1.87
C LYS A 229 31.57 -27.81 -1.23
N LEU A 230 31.67 -26.56 -1.72
CA LEU A 230 30.89 -25.42 -1.23
C LEU A 230 29.37 -25.67 -1.30
N LEU A 231 28.88 -26.23 -2.41
CA LEU A 231 27.44 -26.51 -2.57
C LEU A 231 26.97 -27.67 -1.67
N SER A 232 27.83 -28.66 -1.44
CA SER A 232 27.53 -29.83 -0.59
C SER A 232 27.49 -29.43 0.88
N GLU A 233 28.52 -28.73 1.37
CA GLU A 233 28.63 -28.29 2.76
C GLU A 233 27.53 -27.29 3.15
N SER A 234 27.04 -26.50 2.19
CA SER A 234 25.92 -25.58 2.42
C SER A 234 24.53 -26.23 2.33
N ALA A 235 24.46 -27.53 2.00
CA ALA A 235 23.23 -28.26 1.69
C ALA A 235 22.37 -27.53 0.63
N PHE A 236 23.01 -26.96 -0.39
CA PHE A 236 22.34 -26.07 -1.34
C PHE A 236 21.18 -26.74 -2.08
N ALA A 237 21.38 -27.97 -2.55
CA ALA A 237 20.34 -28.73 -3.26
C ALA A 237 19.12 -29.01 -2.36
N GLU A 238 19.34 -29.36 -1.09
CA GLU A 238 18.26 -29.63 -0.13
C GLU A 238 17.45 -28.37 0.17
N LYS A 239 18.10 -27.20 0.19
CA LYS A 239 17.43 -25.91 0.47
C LYS A 239 16.65 -25.37 -0.72
N VAL A 240 17.14 -25.57 -1.94
CA VAL A 240 16.50 -25.02 -3.15
C VAL A 240 15.43 -25.96 -3.73
N SER A 241 15.61 -27.28 -3.59
CA SER A 241 14.69 -28.28 -4.17
C SER A 241 13.21 -28.17 -3.75
N PRO A 242 12.84 -27.81 -2.50
CA PRO A 242 11.44 -27.64 -2.12
C PRO A 242 10.75 -26.50 -2.88
N GLY A 243 11.54 -25.54 -3.37
CA GLY A 243 11.07 -24.43 -4.20
C GLY A 243 10.69 -24.87 -5.62
N PHE A 244 11.06 -26.06 -6.08
CA PHE A 244 10.78 -26.50 -7.44
C PHE A 244 9.38 -27.07 -7.58
N SER A 245 8.69 -26.67 -8.65
CA SER A 245 7.36 -27.18 -8.98
C SER A 245 7.27 -27.50 -10.47
N PRO A 246 6.66 -28.63 -10.85
CA PRO A 246 6.35 -28.89 -12.25
C PRO A 246 5.39 -27.83 -12.79
N ILE A 247 5.55 -27.50 -14.07
CA ILE A 247 4.61 -26.65 -14.79
C ILE A 247 3.49 -27.55 -15.31
N GLN A 248 2.26 -27.30 -14.86
CA GLN A 248 1.06 -27.88 -15.46
C GLN A 248 0.52 -26.87 -16.48
N SER A 249 0.60 -27.21 -17.76
CA SER A 249 0.17 -26.36 -18.87
C SER A 249 -0.64 -27.16 -19.89
N LYS A 250 -1.53 -26.46 -20.60
CA LYS A 250 -2.18 -27.01 -21.79
C LYS A 250 -1.20 -27.17 -22.96
N ASP A 251 -0.03 -26.53 -22.89
CA ASP A 251 1.09 -26.72 -23.83
C ASP A 251 1.93 -27.94 -23.39
N PRO A 252 1.93 -29.05 -24.17
CA PRO A 252 2.70 -30.25 -23.85
C PRO A 252 4.21 -30.01 -23.73
N GLY A 253 4.74 -28.99 -24.43
CA GLY A 253 6.16 -28.61 -24.37
C GLY A 253 6.57 -27.98 -23.03
N LEU A 254 5.61 -27.57 -22.21
CA LEU A 254 5.84 -27.02 -20.87
C LEU A 254 5.65 -28.06 -19.75
N ASN A 255 4.96 -29.18 -20.01
CA ASN A 255 4.64 -30.18 -18.98
C ASN A 255 5.83 -30.96 -18.41
N ASN A 256 7.00 -30.88 -19.08
CA ASN A 256 8.26 -31.44 -18.60
C ASN A 256 9.20 -30.39 -17.99
N LYS A 257 8.73 -29.14 -17.81
CA LYS A 257 9.54 -28.04 -17.26
C LYS A 257 9.24 -27.83 -15.78
N MET A 258 10.25 -27.39 -15.04
CA MET A 258 10.12 -26.93 -13.65
C MET A 258 10.17 -25.40 -13.59
N ARG A 259 9.49 -24.84 -12.59
CA ARG A 259 9.62 -23.43 -12.18
C ARG A 259 10.08 -23.36 -10.74
N SER A 260 10.81 -22.30 -10.41
CA SER A 260 11.10 -21.95 -9.02
C SER A 260 9.94 -21.14 -8.44
N LYS A 261 9.38 -21.64 -7.34
CA LYS A 261 8.40 -20.97 -6.48
C LYS A 261 9.00 -20.60 -5.13
N GLY A 262 10.32 -20.69 -4.95
CA GLY A 262 10.99 -20.47 -3.66
C GLY A 262 10.54 -19.16 -3.00
N VAL A 263 10.58 -18.04 -3.73
CA VAL A 263 10.15 -16.74 -3.17
C VAL A 263 8.69 -16.70 -2.76
N LYS A 264 7.81 -17.50 -3.37
CA LYS A 264 6.38 -17.53 -2.99
C LYS A 264 6.19 -18.25 -1.66
N TYR A 265 6.96 -19.31 -1.43
CA TYR A 265 6.98 -19.96 -0.11
C TYR A 265 7.62 -19.06 0.93
N LEU A 266 8.67 -18.31 0.56
CA LEU A 266 9.28 -17.32 1.45
C LEU A 266 8.31 -16.17 1.79
N ALA A 267 7.54 -15.69 0.82
CA ALA A 267 6.51 -14.67 1.02
C ALA A 267 5.42 -15.19 1.97
N ALA A 268 4.97 -16.44 1.79
CA ALA A 268 4.01 -17.08 2.68
C ALA A 268 4.56 -17.29 4.09
N ASP A 269 5.85 -17.62 4.23
CA ASP A 269 6.52 -17.78 5.51
C ASP A 269 6.59 -16.45 6.27
N TYR A 270 7.09 -15.39 5.64
CA TYR A 270 7.17 -14.05 6.26
C TYR A 270 5.80 -13.47 6.56
N ALA A 271 4.83 -13.62 5.65
CA ALA A 271 3.44 -13.25 5.89
C ALA A 271 2.85 -14.02 7.07
N GLY A 272 3.09 -15.33 7.15
CA GLY A 272 2.66 -16.18 8.26
C GLY A 272 3.25 -15.74 9.60
N MET A 273 4.54 -15.44 9.65
CA MET A 273 5.20 -14.90 10.85
C MET A 273 4.56 -13.58 11.30
N ALA A 274 4.31 -12.68 10.35
CA ALA A 274 3.70 -11.37 10.61
C ALA A 274 2.26 -11.48 11.10
N VAL A 275 1.44 -12.33 10.49
CA VAL A 275 0.06 -12.57 10.93
C VAL A 275 0.03 -13.19 12.32
N LEU A 276 0.85 -14.22 12.57
CA LEU A 276 0.96 -14.83 13.89
C LEU A 276 1.38 -13.82 14.96
N GLU A 277 2.24 -12.86 14.61
CA GLU A 277 2.66 -11.81 15.52
C GLU A 277 1.50 -10.87 15.91
N LEU A 278 0.71 -10.42 14.92
CA LEU A 278 -0.49 -9.60 15.16
C LEU A 278 -1.54 -10.33 16.00
N GLU A 279 -1.69 -11.63 15.80
CA GLU A 279 -2.69 -12.44 16.51
C GLU A 279 -2.26 -12.81 17.94
N LYS A 280 -0.96 -13.06 18.17
CA LYS A 280 -0.44 -13.48 19.48
C LYS A 280 -0.17 -12.33 20.44
N ASN A 281 0.18 -11.15 19.92
CA ASN A 281 0.55 -9.99 20.72
C ASN A 281 -0.34 -8.76 20.40
N PRO A 282 -1.69 -8.87 20.43
CA PRO A 282 -2.59 -7.77 20.08
C PRO A 282 -2.49 -6.56 21.03
N GLU A 283 -2.04 -6.77 22.27
CA GLU A 283 -1.76 -5.73 23.26
C GLU A 283 -0.47 -4.94 22.96
N VAL A 284 0.46 -5.53 22.21
CA VAL A 284 1.68 -4.86 21.75
C VAL A 284 1.36 -4.07 20.47
N TYR A 285 0.75 -4.74 19.49
CA TYR A 285 0.41 -4.15 18.19
C TYR A 285 -1.03 -3.62 18.17
N THR A 286 -1.33 -2.71 19.09
CA THR A 286 -2.61 -1.99 19.12
C THR A 286 -2.81 -1.14 17.87
N ASP A 287 -4.06 -0.76 17.54
CA ASP A 287 -4.33 0.13 16.41
C ASP A 287 -3.56 1.46 16.52
N GLN A 288 -3.38 2.02 17.73
CA GLN A 288 -2.56 3.22 17.93
C GLN A 288 -1.09 2.97 17.57
N MET A 289 -0.53 1.84 18.01
CA MET A 289 0.85 1.48 17.69
C MET A 289 1.03 1.26 16.18
N LEU A 290 0.07 0.60 15.53
CA LEU A 290 0.10 0.39 14.08
C LEU A 290 -0.05 1.71 13.30
N ILE A 291 -0.88 2.65 13.78
CA ILE A 291 -0.97 4.01 13.21
C ILE A 291 0.38 4.71 13.32
N ASP A 292 1.04 4.62 14.47
CA ASP A 292 2.36 5.21 14.70
C ASP A 292 3.42 4.60 13.78
N ILE A 293 3.46 3.27 13.67
CA ILE A 293 4.39 2.54 12.79
C ILE A 293 4.19 2.93 11.32
N CYS A 294 2.94 2.98 10.86
CA CYS A 294 2.64 3.09 9.44
C CYS A 294 2.68 4.54 8.93
N TYR A 295 2.24 5.51 9.74
CA TYR A 295 1.94 6.85 9.23
C TYR A 295 2.73 7.98 9.87
N LYS A 296 3.20 7.85 11.12
CA LYS A 296 3.75 8.99 11.89
C LYS A 296 4.89 9.73 11.19
N GLU A 297 5.82 9.00 10.61
CA GLU A 297 6.99 9.59 9.97
C GLU A 297 6.71 10.05 8.53
N ARG A 298 6.01 9.21 7.76
CA ARG A 298 5.85 9.39 6.31
C ARG A 298 4.61 10.18 5.92
N TYR A 299 3.52 10.00 6.66
CA TYR A 299 2.19 10.53 6.38
C TYR A 299 1.62 11.21 7.64
N PRO A 300 2.27 12.29 8.14
CA PRO A 300 1.91 12.92 9.40
C PRO A 300 0.47 13.48 9.43
N LEU A 301 -0.09 13.88 8.28
CA LEU A 301 -1.47 14.38 8.25
C LEU A 301 -2.48 13.22 8.35
N ILE A 302 -2.21 12.09 7.70
CA ILE A 302 -2.99 10.85 7.90
C ILE A 302 -2.87 10.38 9.35
N HIS A 303 -1.67 10.40 9.93
CA HIS A 303 -1.45 10.05 11.34
C HIS A 303 -2.36 10.87 12.28
N GLN A 304 -2.41 12.18 12.08
CA GLN A 304 -3.30 13.06 12.84
C GLN A 304 -4.78 12.70 12.65
N MET A 305 -5.21 12.48 11.40
CA MET A 305 -6.59 12.12 11.06
C MET A 305 -6.99 10.80 11.72
N LEU A 306 -6.17 9.76 11.59
CA LEU A 306 -6.45 8.43 12.11
C LEU A 306 -6.41 8.39 13.64
N THR A 307 -5.53 9.14 14.28
CA THR A 307 -5.49 9.26 15.75
C THR A 307 -6.79 9.87 16.27
N LYS A 308 -7.34 10.91 15.61
CA LYS A 308 -8.65 11.46 15.95
C LYS A 308 -9.79 10.47 15.70
N ALA A 309 -9.74 9.77 14.58
CA ALA A 309 -10.73 8.75 14.25
C ALA A 309 -10.77 7.63 15.32
N LEU A 310 -9.60 7.19 15.79
CA LEU A 310 -9.47 6.21 16.87
C LEU A 310 -10.03 6.75 18.20
N TYR A 311 -9.78 8.01 18.54
CA TYR A 311 -10.39 8.64 19.72
C TYR A 311 -11.93 8.66 19.65
N ILE A 312 -12.49 8.99 18.48
CA ILE A 312 -13.94 8.97 18.25
C ILE A 312 -14.49 7.54 18.33
N GLU A 313 -13.78 6.56 17.80
CA GLU A 313 -14.15 5.14 17.93
C GLU A 313 -14.22 4.69 19.39
N GLN A 314 -13.22 5.05 20.21
CA GLN A 314 -13.18 4.72 21.63
C GLN A 314 -14.31 5.40 22.42
N THR A 315 -14.63 6.65 22.07
CA THR A 315 -15.69 7.44 22.72
C THR A 315 -17.09 6.97 22.31
N TYR A 316 -17.25 6.57 21.05
CA TYR A 316 -18.52 6.12 20.47
C TYR A 316 -18.36 4.75 19.81
N PRO A 317 -18.23 3.66 20.60
CA PRO A 317 -18.00 2.33 20.07
C PRO A 317 -19.13 1.87 19.14
N TRP A 318 -18.75 1.25 18.03
CA TRP A 318 -19.71 0.60 17.14
C TRP A 318 -20.33 -0.62 17.82
N LYS A 319 -21.68 -0.69 17.83
CA LYS A 319 -22.43 -1.69 18.61
C LYS A 319 -22.47 -3.09 17.96
N GLU A 320 -22.05 -3.25 16.71
CA GLU A 320 -22.07 -4.55 16.04
C GLU A 320 -20.90 -5.47 16.49
N LYS A 321 -21.11 -6.79 16.38
CA LYS A 321 -20.21 -7.81 16.96
C LYS A 321 -18.93 -8.06 16.15
N ILE A 322 -18.90 -7.72 14.88
CA ILE A 322 -17.77 -7.95 13.96
C ILE A 322 -17.35 -6.60 13.41
N ASP A 323 -16.05 -6.32 13.35
CA ASP A 323 -15.49 -5.12 12.69
C ASP A 323 -15.97 -3.79 13.31
N LYS A 324 -15.36 -3.42 14.44
CA LYS A 324 -15.71 -2.22 15.25
C LYS A 324 -14.95 -0.95 14.85
N SER A 325 -13.96 -1.09 13.98
CA SER A 325 -13.01 -0.04 13.71
C SER A 325 -13.60 1.11 12.91
N HIS A 326 -13.00 2.29 13.06
CA HIS A 326 -13.39 3.47 12.32
C HIS A 326 -13.18 3.21 10.81
N PRO A 327 -14.17 3.50 9.94
CA PRO A 327 -14.08 3.19 8.51
C PRO A 327 -13.04 4.02 7.74
N LEU A 328 -12.33 4.94 8.41
CA LEU A 328 -11.25 5.71 7.80
C LEU A 328 -9.97 4.92 7.64
N PHE A 329 -9.74 3.86 8.43
CA PHE A 329 -8.55 3.01 8.23
C PHE A 329 -8.51 2.41 6.84
N GLU A 330 -9.67 2.01 6.32
CA GLU A 330 -9.81 1.49 4.96
C GLU A 330 -9.48 2.52 3.89
N LEU A 331 -9.94 3.76 4.07
CA LEU A 331 -9.69 4.85 3.12
C LEU A 331 -8.19 5.19 3.11
N ALA A 332 -7.57 5.29 4.28
CA ALA A 332 -6.14 5.55 4.42
C ALA A 332 -5.31 4.42 3.79
N PHE A 333 -5.63 3.16 4.09
CA PHE A 333 -4.92 1.99 3.57
C PHE A 333 -5.03 1.85 2.04
N ALA A 334 -6.14 2.29 1.44
CA ALA A 334 -6.32 2.23 -0.01
C ALA A 334 -5.60 3.36 -0.76
N HIS A 335 -5.44 4.53 -0.12
CA HIS A 335 -5.08 5.78 -0.79
C HIS A 335 -3.98 6.59 -0.07
N GLY A 336 -3.15 5.97 0.77
CA GLY A 336 -2.21 6.66 1.68
C GLY A 336 -1.50 7.87 1.05
N PRO A 337 -0.64 7.70 0.03
CA PRO A 337 0.08 8.81 -0.59
C PRO A 337 -0.82 9.94 -1.12
N VAL A 338 -1.97 9.58 -1.70
CA VAL A 338 -2.93 10.53 -2.26
C VAL A 338 -3.64 11.29 -1.16
N LEU A 339 -4.05 10.57 -0.11
CA LEU A 339 -4.78 11.14 1.00
C LEU A 339 -3.91 12.12 1.78
N GLU A 340 -2.62 11.84 1.97
CA GLU A 340 -1.66 12.79 2.54
C GLU A 340 -1.60 14.09 1.71
N PHE A 341 -1.49 13.96 0.39
CA PHE A 341 -1.50 15.12 -0.51
C PHE A 341 -2.81 15.92 -0.40
N CYS A 342 -3.96 15.26 -0.38
CA CYS A 342 -5.26 15.91 -0.23
C CYS A 342 -5.40 16.61 1.13
N LEU A 343 -4.97 15.97 2.22
CA LEU A 343 -5.00 16.53 3.57
C LEU A 343 -4.11 17.77 3.71
N SER A 344 -3.05 17.90 2.89
CA SER A 344 -2.21 19.11 2.87
C SER A 344 -2.99 20.36 2.44
N LYS A 345 -4.15 20.21 1.78
CA LYS A 345 -5.00 21.33 1.40
C LYS A 345 -5.93 21.70 2.57
N PRO A 346 -5.90 22.95 3.08
CA PRO A 346 -6.58 23.31 4.32
C PRO A 346 -8.08 22.99 4.37
N GLY A 347 -8.81 23.18 3.26
CA GLY A 347 -10.24 22.90 3.20
C GLY A 347 -10.57 21.42 3.36
N PHE A 348 -9.87 20.56 2.60
CA PHE A 348 -10.03 19.11 2.69
C PHE A 348 -9.55 18.58 4.05
N GLY A 349 -8.41 19.07 4.53
CA GLY A 349 -7.90 18.78 5.86
C GLY A 349 -8.90 19.09 6.97
N LYS A 350 -9.60 20.24 6.91
CA LYS A 350 -10.67 20.60 7.86
C LYS A 350 -11.82 19.59 7.85
N ILE A 351 -12.27 19.14 6.68
CA ILE A 351 -13.40 18.21 6.56
C ILE A 351 -13.10 16.87 7.24
N PHE A 352 -11.96 16.25 6.94
CA PHE A 352 -11.60 14.93 7.47
C PHE A 352 -11.03 14.97 8.90
N ASN A 353 -10.84 16.16 9.46
CA ASN A 353 -10.47 16.37 10.86
C ASN A 353 -11.63 16.91 11.71
N ASP A 354 -12.81 17.10 11.14
CA ASP A 354 -14.00 17.61 11.81
C ASP A 354 -14.66 16.51 12.66
N GLU A 355 -14.87 16.79 13.94
CA GLU A 355 -15.39 15.82 14.90
C GLU A 355 -16.79 15.30 14.53
N ALA A 356 -17.66 16.17 14.01
CA ALA A 356 -19.01 15.79 13.64
C ALA A 356 -19.01 14.89 12.39
N ILE A 357 -18.16 15.19 11.41
CA ILE A 357 -17.97 14.32 10.24
C ILE A 357 -17.44 12.94 10.65
N LEU A 358 -16.41 12.89 11.50
CA LEU A 358 -15.85 11.64 12.01
C LEU A 358 -16.90 10.85 12.79
N LEU A 359 -17.68 11.50 13.65
CA LEU A 359 -18.76 10.86 14.39
C LEU A 359 -19.85 10.30 13.47
N LEU A 360 -20.25 11.02 12.43
CA LEU A 360 -21.22 10.54 11.44
C LEU A 360 -20.70 9.32 10.66
N MET A 361 -19.40 9.27 10.36
CA MET A 361 -18.75 8.09 9.80
C MET A 361 -18.72 6.93 10.80
N GLN A 362 -18.39 7.20 12.06
CA GLN A 362 -18.36 6.20 13.11
C GLN A 362 -19.74 5.61 13.38
N LYS A 363 -20.80 6.43 13.31
CA LYS A 363 -22.20 6.00 13.36
C LYS A 363 -22.69 5.33 12.07
N GLY A 364 -21.86 5.26 11.04
CA GLY A 364 -22.17 4.58 9.79
C GLY A 364 -23.19 5.29 8.92
N PHE A 365 -23.49 6.56 9.23
CA PHE A 365 -24.41 7.40 8.48
C PHE A 365 -23.73 8.06 7.27
N LEU A 366 -22.41 8.23 7.34
CA LEU A 366 -21.58 8.72 6.25
C LEU A 366 -20.55 7.66 5.83
N ASP A 367 -20.52 7.29 4.55
CA ASP A 367 -19.50 6.38 4.01
C ASP A 367 -18.27 7.21 3.55
N PRO A 368 -17.07 7.01 4.13
CA PRO A 368 -15.91 7.82 3.82
C PRO A 368 -15.44 7.69 2.37
N ALA A 369 -15.61 6.52 1.72
CA ALA A 369 -15.19 6.33 0.33
C ALA A 369 -16.11 7.10 -0.63
N ILE A 370 -17.42 7.06 -0.40
CA ILE A 370 -18.40 7.82 -1.21
C ILE A 370 -18.18 9.32 -1.00
N PHE A 371 -17.93 9.74 0.25
CA PHE A 371 -17.68 11.13 0.57
C PHE A 371 -16.38 11.63 -0.07
N PHE A 372 -15.29 10.86 0.03
CA PHE A 372 -14.02 11.13 -0.64
C PHE A 372 -14.18 11.25 -2.16
N THR A 373 -14.91 10.32 -2.78
CA THR A 373 -15.16 10.35 -4.23
C THR A 373 -15.94 11.59 -4.67
N LYS A 374 -16.85 12.11 -3.85
CA LYS A 374 -17.57 13.36 -4.15
C LYS A 374 -16.71 14.61 -4.01
N LEU A 375 -15.63 14.55 -3.22
CA LEU A 375 -14.70 15.67 -3.00
C LEU A 375 -13.53 15.65 -3.99
N THR A 376 -13.44 14.59 -4.80
CA THR A 376 -12.33 14.36 -5.72
C THR A 376 -12.82 14.17 -7.15
N ARG A 377 -11.91 14.34 -8.10
CA ARG A 377 -12.09 13.99 -9.51
C ARG A 377 -11.02 12.96 -9.87
N VAL A 378 -11.40 11.97 -10.66
CA VAL A 378 -10.48 10.91 -11.11
C VAL A 378 -10.19 11.11 -12.59
N SER A 379 -8.94 11.37 -12.92
CA SER A 379 -8.40 11.36 -14.29
C SER A 379 -7.31 10.28 -14.39
N SER A 380 -6.07 10.66 -14.73
CA SER A 380 -4.85 9.86 -14.52
C SER A 380 -4.38 9.89 -13.07
N SER A 381 -4.84 10.86 -12.27
CA SER A 381 -4.61 10.97 -10.83
C SER A 381 -5.87 11.43 -10.09
N ILE A 382 -5.90 11.20 -8.77
CA ILE A 382 -6.94 11.75 -7.91
C ILE A 382 -6.61 13.21 -7.61
N GLU A 383 -7.51 14.11 -7.98
CA GLU A 383 -7.41 15.56 -7.73
C GLU A 383 -8.59 16.04 -6.89
N LEU A 384 -8.43 17.18 -6.21
CA LEU A 384 -9.50 17.77 -5.40
C LEU A 384 -10.41 18.66 -6.23
N ASP A 385 -11.72 18.51 -6.02
CA ASP A 385 -12.68 19.52 -6.47
C ASP A 385 -12.75 20.64 -5.44
N LEU A 386 -11.93 21.68 -5.61
CA LEU A 386 -11.83 22.78 -4.64
C LEU A 386 -13.14 23.54 -4.45
N GLN A 387 -13.99 23.62 -5.47
CA GLN A 387 -15.30 24.27 -5.34
C GLN A 387 -16.20 23.46 -4.41
N ILE A 388 -16.28 22.15 -4.61
CA ILE A 388 -17.07 21.26 -3.76
C ILE A 388 -16.48 21.18 -2.35
N VAL A 389 -15.16 21.14 -2.21
CA VAL A 389 -14.49 21.15 -0.90
C VAL A 389 -14.83 22.42 -0.13
N ASN A 390 -14.66 23.60 -0.74
CA ASN A 390 -14.99 24.88 -0.09
C ASN A 390 -16.48 24.98 0.25
N PHE A 391 -17.32 24.41 -0.60
CA PHE A 391 -18.75 24.31 -0.38
C PHE A 391 -19.07 23.51 0.91
N VAL A 392 -18.51 22.31 1.04
CA VAL A 392 -18.70 21.46 2.24
C VAL A 392 -18.06 22.10 3.48
N VAL A 393 -16.91 22.75 3.35
CA VAL A 393 -16.29 23.52 4.45
C VAL A 393 -17.26 24.58 4.99
N GLY A 394 -18.00 25.27 4.10
CA GLY A 394 -19.04 26.23 4.50
C GLY A 394 -20.18 25.62 5.31
N ASN A 395 -20.45 24.32 5.13
CA ASN A 395 -21.48 23.57 5.83
C ASN A 395 -20.99 22.90 7.14
N LEU A 396 -19.69 22.87 7.44
CA LEU A 396 -19.18 22.20 8.65
C LEU A 396 -19.84 22.64 9.97
N PRO A 397 -20.13 23.94 10.22
CA PRO A 397 -20.85 24.34 11.43
C PRO A 397 -22.21 23.65 11.57
N ALA A 398 -22.91 23.42 10.46
CA ALA A 398 -24.19 22.70 10.43
C ALA A 398 -24.05 21.22 10.77
N CYS A 399 -22.93 20.59 10.40
CA CYS A 399 -22.65 19.18 10.69
C CYS A 399 -22.68 18.88 12.19
N SER A 400 -22.28 19.83 13.05
CA SER A 400 -22.33 19.67 14.49
C SER A 400 -23.75 19.44 15.02
N PHE A 401 -24.74 20.20 14.51
CA PHE A 401 -26.15 20.03 14.84
C PHE A 401 -26.68 18.70 14.29
N LEU A 402 -26.34 18.35 13.05
CA LEU A 402 -26.71 17.08 12.45
C LEU A 402 -26.19 15.90 13.28
N ALA A 403 -24.90 15.88 13.63
CA ALA A 403 -24.31 14.83 14.43
C ALA A 403 -24.95 14.74 15.82
N LYS A 404 -25.18 15.88 16.48
CA LYS A 404 -25.81 15.93 17.80
C LYS A 404 -27.25 15.40 17.79
N ALA A 405 -28.05 15.76 16.78
CA ALA A 405 -29.43 15.28 16.67
C ALA A 405 -29.48 13.78 16.34
N LEU A 406 -28.58 13.31 15.47
CA LEU A 406 -28.61 11.94 14.95
C LEU A 406 -27.87 10.94 15.85
N ILE A 407 -27.12 11.37 16.87
CA ILE A 407 -26.21 10.50 17.64
C ILE A 407 -26.90 9.29 18.29
N ASN A 408 -28.18 9.45 18.66
CA ASN A 408 -29.01 8.46 19.32
C ASN A 408 -29.94 7.71 18.36
N GLU A 409 -29.95 8.09 17.07
CA GLU A 409 -30.75 7.39 16.07
C GLU A 409 -30.12 6.04 15.74
N ASP A 410 -30.96 5.03 15.52
CA ASP A 410 -30.50 3.70 15.11
C ASP A 410 -30.27 3.62 13.60
N LYS A 411 -31.03 4.40 12.80
CA LYS A 411 -30.94 4.41 11.34
C LYS A 411 -31.16 5.80 10.77
N VAL A 412 -30.34 6.16 9.79
CA VAL A 412 -30.44 7.40 9.02
C VAL A 412 -30.34 7.06 7.54
N ASP A 413 -31.11 7.76 6.70
CA ASP A 413 -30.94 7.71 5.26
C ASP A 413 -29.61 8.36 4.87
N LYS A 414 -28.63 7.51 4.50
CA LYS A 414 -27.27 7.92 4.17
C LYS A 414 -27.20 8.83 2.95
N GLN A 415 -28.05 8.56 1.95
CA GLN A 415 -28.06 9.34 0.72
C GLN A 415 -28.65 10.73 0.95
N LEU A 416 -29.67 10.79 1.80
CA LEU A 416 -30.26 12.05 2.19
C LEU A 416 -29.30 12.89 3.04
N LEU A 417 -28.62 12.29 4.03
CA LEU A 417 -27.59 12.98 4.81
C LEU A 417 -26.48 13.51 3.90
N LEU A 418 -26.01 12.69 2.97
CA LEU A 418 -25.02 13.10 1.98
C LEU A 418 -25.54 14.27 1.13
N THR A 419 -26.81 14.26 0.73
CA THR A 419 -27.41 15.38 -0.02
C THR A 419 -27.44 16.66 0.81
N VAL A 420 -27.80 16.57 2.10
CA VAL A 420 -27.79 17.71 3.02
C VAL A 420 -26.38 18.27 3.19
N LEU A 421 -25.35 17.44 3.35
CA LEU A 421 -23.97 17.90 3.47
C LEU A 421 -23.50 18.72 2.25
N PHE A 422 -24.04 18.43 1.07
CA PHE A 422 -23.71 19.09 -0.19
C PHE A 422 -24.78 20.10 -0.66
N SER A 423 -25.80 20.40 0.17
CA SER A 423 -26.85 21.36 -0.18
C SER A 423 -26.44 22.79 0.16
N THR A 424 -26.64 23.70 -0.80
CA THR A 424 -26.45 25.16 -0.69
C THR A 424 -27.30 25.82 0.39
N LYS A 425 -28.33 25.12 0.88
CA LYS A 425 -29.28 25.63 1.87
C LYS A 425 -28.90 25.26 3.29
N THR A 426 -28.09 24.22 3.47
CA THR A 426 -27.78 23.64 4.80
C THR A 426 -27.19 24.66 5.76
N LYS A 427 -26.14 25.39 5.36
CA LYS A 427 -25.58 26.47 6.19
C LYS A 427 -26.63 27.48 6.60
N ALA A 428 -27.40 28.01 5.64
CA ALA A 428 -28.39 29.05 5.90
C ALA A 428 -29.52 28.54 6.81
N PHE A 429 -29.93 27.27 6.67
CA PHE A 429 -30.92 26.64 7.54
C PHE A 429 -30.45 26.62 8.99
N PHE A 430 -29.23 26.15 9.24
CA PHE A 430 -28.70 26.03 10.61
C PHE A 430 -28.24 27.36 11.23
N GLN A 431 -28.11 28.43 10.42
CA GLN A 431 -27.89 29.79 10.91
C GLN A 431 -29.18 30.44 11.46
N ASP A 432 -30.36 29.93 11.11
CA ASP A 432 -31.62 30.36 11.72
C ASP A 432 -31.89 29.56 12.99
N THR A 433 -31.84 30.24 14.14
CA THR A 433 -31.94 29.58 15.45
C THR A 433 -33.31 28.91 15.68
N LEU A 434 -34.38 29.43 15.08
CA LEU A 434 -35.72 28.85 15.22
C LEU A 434 -35.87 27.58 14.39
N LEU A 435 -35.30 27.55 13.18
CA LEU A 435 -35.25 26.35 12.36
C LEU A 435 -34.35 25.28 12.99
N THR A 436 -33.19 25.67 13.49
CA THR A 436 -32.28 24.77 14.21
C THR A 436 -32.97 24.17 15.43
N ASP A 437 -33.68 24.96 16.24
CA ASP A 437 -34.40 24.47 17.41
C ASP A 437 -35.52 23.48 17.03
N LEU A 438 -36.30 23.76 15.99
CA LEU A 438 -37.30 22.83 15.47
C LEU A 438 -36.70 21.53 14.92
N PHE A 439 -35.50 21.57 14.34
CA PHE A 439 -34.77 20.38 13.93
C PHE A 439 -34.27 19.58 15.14
N MET A 440 -33.63 20.24 16.10
CA MET A 440 -33.08 19.61 17.30
C MET A 440 -34.15 18.97 18.21
N THR A 441 -35.38 19.49 18.17
CA THR A 441 -36.55 18.95 18.88
C THR A 441 -37.32 17.90 18.07
N GLY A 442 -36.85 17.54 16.86
CA GLY A 442 -37.43 16.48 16.02
C GLY A 442 -38.68 16.88 15.23
N HIS A 443 -39.06 18.15 15.24
CA HIS A 443 -40.21 18.64 14.45
C HIS A 443 -39.90 18.77 12.96
N ILE A 444 -38.65 19.09 12.60
CA ILE A 444 -38.15 19.09 11.22
C ILE A 444 -37.30 17.84 11.00
N SER A 445 -37.63 17.06 9.98
CA SER A 445 -36.84 15.89 9.59
C SER A 445 -35.71 16.26 8.63
N LEU A 446 -34.74 15.37 8.47
CA LEU A 446 -33.62 15.54 7.54
C LEU A 446 -34.08 15.83 6.09
N SER A 447 -35.21 15.25 5.67
CA SER A 447 -35.72 15.38 4.29
C SER A 447 -36.35 16.74 3.99
N MET A 448 -36.58 17.54 5.02
CA MET A 448 -37.16 18.87 4.93
C MET A 448 -36.11 19.97 4.80
N ILE A 449 -34.86 19.73 5.23
CA ILE A 449 -33.80 20.74 5.28
C ILE A 449 -33.55 21.36 3.90
N ASP A 450 -33.35 20.53 2.87
CA ASP A 450 -33.07 21.01 1.52
C ASP A 450 -34.32 21.56 0.79
N LYS A 451 -35.52 21.40 1.38
CA LYS A 451 -36.77 21.95 0.81
C LYS A 451 -37.09 23.34 1.36
N ILE A 452 -36.66 23.62 2.59
CA ILE A 452 -36.88 24.91 3.24
C ILE A 452 -35.89 25.93 2.69
N LEU A 453 -36.40 27.07 2.23
CA LEU A 453 -35.59 28.21 1.77
C LEU A 453 -35.63 29.29 2.85
N PRO A 454 -34.62 29.39 3.75
CA PRO A 454 -34.70 30.28 4.92
C PRO A 454 -34.97 31.74 4.57
N TYR A 455 -34.48 32.22 3.43
CA TYR A 455 -34.70 33.60 2.97
C TYR A 455 -36.16 33.91 2.60
N LYS A 456 -37.01 32.90 2.37
CA LYS A 456 -38.45 33.08 2.09
C LYS A 456 -39.30 33.14 3.36
N ILE A 457 -38.71 32.92 4.54
CA ILE A 457 -39.42 32.95 5.81
C ILE A 457 -39.52 34.40 6.28
N ASP A 458 -40.74 34.89 6.54
CA ASP A 458 -40.93 36.13 7.28
C ASP A 458 -40.44 35.93 8.72
N LYS A 459 -39.27 36.50 9.03
CA LYS A 459 -38.61 36.32 10.32
C LYS A 459 -39.41 36.91 11.48
N GLN A 460 -40.16 37.99 11.27
CA GLN A 460 -40.91 38.64 12.34
C GLN A 460 -42.13 37.80 12.69
N LEU A 461 -42.89 37.38 11.67
CA LEU A 461 -44.03 36.51 11.86
C LEU A 461 -43.59 35.16 12.47
N PHE A 462 -42.58 34.51 11.88
CA PHE A 462 -42.14 33.18 12.31
C PHE A 462 -41.68 33.15 13.77
N LYS A 463 -41.07 34.24 14.27
CA LYS A 463 -40.66 34.37 15.67
C LYS A 463 -41.85 34.44 16.63
N GLN A 464 -42.96 35.05 16.22
CA GLN A 464 -44.17 35.20 17.05
C GLN A 464 -45.00 33.91 17.17
N LEU A 465 -44.83 32.98 16.24
CA LEU A 465 -45.55 31.71 16.24
C LEU A 465 -45.00 30.72 17.30
N ASN A 466 -45.86 29.87 17.86
CA ASN A 466 -45.43 28.73 18.68
C ASN A 466 -44.95 27.56 17.79
N HIS A 467 -44.37 26.50 18.37
CA HIS A 467 -43.81 25.37 17.61
C HIS A 467 -44.80 24.72 16.62
N ASN A 468 -46.04 24.46 17.03
CA ASN A 468 -47.04 23.83 16.18
C ASN A 468 -47.40 24.73 14.98
N THR A 469 -47.66 26.01 15.25
CA THR A 469 -48.02 26.98 14.21
C THR A 469 -46.83 27.30 13.28
N ARG A 470 -45.59 27.26 13.78
CA ARG A 470 -44.39 27.32 12.94
C ARG A 470 -44.32 26.16 11.96
N MET A 471 -44.64 24.95 12.39
CA MET A 471 -44.65 23.78 11.51
C MET A 471 -45.75 23.86 10.45
N GLU A 472 -46.94 24.36 10.80
CA GLU A 472 -48.02 24.61 9.83
C GLU A 472 -47.61 25.67 8.80
N TYR A 473 -47.01 26.77 9.26
CA TYR A 473 -46.46 27.82 8.40
C TYR A 473 -45.43 27.27 7.40
N LEU A 474 -44.46 26.48 7.88
CA LEU A 474 -43.45 25.86 7.01
C LEU A 474 -44.09 24.89 6.01
N LYS A 475 -45.06 24.07 6.45
CA LYS A 475 -45.81 23.14 5.59
C LYS A 475 -46.51 23.86 4.45
N MET A 476 -47.23 24.93 4.75
CA MET A 476 -47.90 25.74 3.74
C MET A 476 -46.91 26.37 2.74
N LEU A 477 -45.79 26.89 3.23
CA LEU A 477 -44.85 27.64 2.41
C LEU A 477 -44.02 26.75 1.47
N PHE A 478 -43.59 25.58 1.95
CA PHE A 478 -42.59 24.76 1.24
C PHE A 478 -43.07 23.35 0.84
N PHE A 479 -44.16 22.85 1.42
CA PHE A 479 -44.55 21.44 1.28
C PHE A 479 -45.98 21.23 0.74
N ALA A 480 -46.77 22.29 0.58
CA ALA A 480 -48.07 22.22 -0.08
C ALA A 480 -47.89 21.94 -1.60
N SER A 481 -48.68 21.01 -2.14
CA SER A 481 -48.79 20.78 -3.58
C SER A 481 -49.28 22.05 -4.29
N GLU A 482 -48.94 22.21 -5.57
CA GLU A 482 -49.35 23.40 -6.37
C GLU A 482 -50.87 23.63 -6.34
N THR A 483 -51.67 22.58 -6.17
CA THR A 483 -53.13 22.64 -6.00
C THR A 483 -53.64 23.31 -4.71
N MET A 484 -52.80 23.49 -3.67
CA MET A 484 -53.20 24.16 -2.42
C MET A 484 -52.57 25.55 -2.23
N LYS A 485 -51.69 25.98 -3.14
CA LYS A 485 -51.06 27.31 -3.06
C LYS A 485 -51.99 28.45 -3.47
N GLU A 486 -53.03 28.16 -4.27
CA GLU A 486 -53.99 29.17 -4.74
C GLU A 486 -55.10 29.49 -3.71
N GLU A 487 -55.48 28.56 -2.81
CA GLU A 487 -56.62 28.79 -1.91
C GLU A 487 -56.28 29.47 -0.57
N LYS A 488 -55.02 29.55 -0.15
CA LYS A 488 -54.66 30.11 1.18
C LYS A 488 -53.77 31.34 1.19
N PHE A 489 -53.22 31.77 0.05
CA PHE A 489 -52.45 33.03 -0.02
C PHE A 489 -53.31 34.27 -0.33
N LEU A 490 -54.62 34.08 -0.57
CA LEU A 490 -55.56 35.14 -0.93
C LEU A 490 -56.26 35.75 0.29
N GLU A 491 -55.54 36.04 1.36
CA GLU A 491 -56.10 36.86 2.46
C GLU A 491 -55.04 37.71 3.18
N VAL A 492 -54.19 38.39 2.41
CA VAL A 492 -53.59 39.65 2.86
C VAL A 492 -53.66 40.65 1.70
N LYS A 493 -54.72 41.46 1.71
CA LYS A 493 -54.83 42.64 0.85
C LYS A 493 -53.77 43.67 1.27
N THR A 494 -52.80 43.91 0.41
CA THR A 494 -52.24 45.25 0.26
C THR A 494 -52.22 45.61 -1.22
N THR A 495 -52.90 46.72 -1.50
CA THR A 495 -53.06 47.40 -2.78
C THR A 495 -51.74 47.65 -3.48
N THR A 496 -51.63 47.16 -4.72
CA THR A 496 -50.67 47.65 -5.71
C THR A 496 -51.05 49.07 -6.16
N PRO A 497 -50.07 49.85 -6.65
CA PRO A 497 -50.13 50.11 -8.09
C PRO A 497 -48.85 49.70 -8.81
N SER A 498 -49.11 49.24 -10.04
CA SER A 498 -48.18 48.79 -11.07
C SER A 498 -47.20 49.87 -11.51
N THR A 499 -45.99 49.47 -11.91
CA THR A 499 -45.27 50.13 -13.00
C THR A 499 -44.43 49.11 -13.76
N LEU A 500 -44.78 48.95 -15.04
CA LEU A 500 -44.03 48.23 -16.07
C LEU A 500 -42.68 48.92 -16.33
N ILE A 501 -41.61 48.13 -16.47
CA ILE A 501 -40.58 48.33 -17.51
C ILE A 501 -40.10 46.96 -18.02
N THR A 502 -39.99 46.88 -19.34
CA THR A 502 -39.72 45.75 -20.23
C THR A 502 -38.23 45.40 -20.39
N ALA A 503 -38.03 44.16 -20.86
CA ALA A 503 -36.82 43.40 -21.25
C ALA A 503 -35.67 44.07 -22.05
N SER A 504 -34.46 43.51 -21.90
CA SER A 504 -33.49 43.19 -22.97
C SER A 504 -32.44 42.15 -22.48
N LYS A 505 -32.36 40.94 -23.05
CA LYS A 505 -31.31 40.39 -23.98
C LYS A 505 -29.86 40.52 -23.47
N LEU A 506 -29.19 39.40 -23.13
CA LEU A 506 -28.36 38.52 -23.98
C LEU A 506 -27.14 39.24 -24.58
N GLU A 507 -25.94 38.85 -24.15
CA GLU A 507 -24.75 38.80 -25.00
C GLU A 507 -23.69 37.84 -24.39
N ASP A 508 -23.31 36.87 -25.22
CA ASP A 508 -22.12 36.03 -25.11
C ASP A 508 -20.85 36.87 -25.26
N VAL A 509 -19.76 36.48 -24.59
CA VAL A 509 -18.39 36.76 -25.07
C VAL A 509 -17.51 35.54 -24.82
N GLU A 510 -16.80 35.21 -25.89
CA GLU A 510 -15.97 34.06 -26.18
C GLU A 510 -14.66 34.01 -25.39
N GLU A 511 -14.11 32.79 -25.42
CA GLU A 511 -12.71 32.41 -25.26
C GLU A 511 -11.70 33.41 -25.84
N GLU A 512 -10.59 33.61 -25.13
CA GLU A 512 -9.30 33.79 -25.80
C GLU A 512 -8.13 33.22 -24.99
N ASN A 513 -7.22 32.63 -25.76
CA ASN A 513 -6.07 31.81 -25.40
C ASN A 513 -4.89 32.61 -24.82
N ALA A 514 -4.08 31.93 -24.01
CA ALA A 514 -2.62 32.05 -23.89
C ALA A 514 -2.18 31.08 -22.77
N GLU A 515 -1.08 30.35 -22.80
CA GLU A 515 0.04 30.22 -23.71
C GLU A 515 0.75 28.91 -23.32
N HIS A 516 1.22 28.17 -24.33
CA HIS A 516 2.10 27.02 -24.18
C HIS A 516 3.43 27.42 -23.53
N THR A 517 3.87 26.63 -22.54
CA THR A 517 5.31 26.40 -22.31
C THR A 517 5.54 24.89 -22.26
N ASP A 518 5.95 24.34 -23.40
CA ASP A 518 6.50 23.01 -23.57
C ASP A 518 7.81 22.87 -22.81
N PHE A 519 7.90 21.88 -21.91
CA PHE A 519 9.15 21.23 -21.51
C PHE A 519 8.84 19.76 -21.15
N ASP A 520 9.24 18.86 -22.06
CA ASP A 520 9.54 17.43 -21.94
C ASP A 520 8.56 16.48 -21.23
N GLN A 521 7.74 15.78 -22.02
CA GLN A 521 7.10 14.51 -21.64
C GLN A 521 7.21 13.37 -22.69
N ASP A 522 8.14 13.44 -23.65
CA ASP A 522 8.36 12.36 -24.63
C ASP A 522 9.52 11.42 -24.22
N LEU A 523 9.42 10.79 -23.05
CA LEU A 523 10.36 9.74 -22.61
C LEU A 523 9.80 8.31 -22.67
N PHE A 524 8.70 8.08 -23.39
CA PHE A 524 8.17 6.72 -23.61
C PHE A 524 7.54 6.56 -25.00
N THR A 525 8.37 6.57 -26.04
CA THR A 525 7.98 5.97 -27.32
C THR A 525 8.23 4.46 -27.27
N VAL A 526 7.14 3.70 -27.39
CA VAL A 526 7.18 2.24 -27.57
C VAL A 526 7.68 1.95 -28.99
N PRO A 527 8.76 1.16 -29.19
CA PRO A 527 9.15 0.76 -30.53
C PRO A 527 8.09 -0.16 -31.13
N GLU A 528 7.57 0.17 -32.31
CA GLU A 528 6.75 -0.75 -33.08
C GLU A 528 7.54 -2.01 -33.43
N VAL A 529 7.02 -3.17 -32.99
CA VAL A 529 7.57 -4.48 -33.32
C VAL A 529 7.35 -4.74 -34.81
N LYS A 530 8.38 -4.51 -35.63
CA LYS A 530 8.41 -5.05 -36.99
C LYS A 530 8.39 -6.58 -36.90
N THR A 531 7.34 -7.16 -37.47
CA THR A 531 7.13 -8.61 -37.57
C THR A 531 8.25 -9.22 -38.41
N VAL A 532 9.21 -9.89 -37.77
CA VAL A 532 10.22 -10.71 -38.46
C VAL A 532 9.59 -12.08 -38.73
N LYS A 533 9.55 -12.48 -40.01
CA LYS A 533 9.08 -13.82 -40.42
C LYS A 533 9.93 -14.91 -39.76
N PRO A 534 9.34 -16.04 -39.35
CA PRO A 534 10.07 -17.11 -38.70
C PRO A 534 10.91 -17.87 -39.74
N THR A 535 12.23 -17.79 -39.63
CA THR A 535 13.14 -18.78 -40.23
C THR A 535 13.17 -20.04 -39.36
N GLU A 536 13.24 -21.18 -40.03
CA GLU A 536 13.02 -22.53 -39.51
C GLU A 536 13.96 -22.96 -38.36
N SER A 537 13.47 -23.96 -37.65
CA SER A 537 13.90 -24.54 -36.38
C SER A 537 15.38 -24.93 -36.26
N ALA A 538 16.01 -24.49 -35.15
CA ALA A 538 16.98 -25.30 -34.43
C ALA A 538 16.33 -25.80 -33.12
N LYS A 539 15.95 -27.09 -33.08
CA LYS A 539 15.46 -27.75 -31.85
C LYS A 539 16.57 -27.70 -30.80
N LYS A 540 16.38 -26.90 -29.74
CA LYS A 540 17.20 -27.02 -28.51
C LYS A 540 16.98 -28.43 -27.92
N PRO A 541 18.03 -29.11 -27.44
CA PRO A 541 17.88 -30.46 -26.89
C PRO A 541 17.02 -30.39 -25.62
N GLY A 542 15.89 -31.11 -25.64
CA GLY A 542 15.03 -31.28 -24.47
C GLY A 542 15.70 -32.24 -23.49
N ILE A 543 15.88 -31.80 -22.25
CA ILE A 543 16.46 -32.61 -21.18
C ILE A 543 15.44 -33.69 -20.79
N ASN A 544 15.86 -34.95 -20.88
CA ASN A 544 15.07 -36.12 -20.54
C ASN A 544 15.00 -36.28 -19.01
N VAL A 545 13.79 -36.32 -18.45
CA VAL A 545 13.54 -36.39 -16.99
C VAL A 545 14.21 -37.61 -16.33
N GLY A 546 14.36 -38.71 -17.07
CA GLY A 546 15.10 -39.89 -16.61
C GLY A 546 16.60 -39.60 -16.40
N LEU A 547 17.21 -38.82 -17.29
CA LEU A 547 18.62 -38.39 -17.17
C LEU A 547 18.81 -37.32 -16.08
N LEU A 548 17.79 -36.51 -15.79
CA LEU A 548 17.81 -35.51 -14.72
C LEU A 548 17.89 -36.18 -13.34
N ILE A 549 16.99 -37.15 -13.09
CA ILE A 549 17.02 -37.93 -11.85
C ILE A 549 18.31 -38.72 -11.78
N GLN A 550 18.70 -39.41 -12.86
CA GLN A 550 19.92 -40.21 -12.90
C GLN A 550 21.20 -39.37 -12.74
N SER A 551 21.24 -38.11 -13.21
CA SER A 551 22.37 -37.19 -12.99
C SER A 551 22.43 -36.67 -11.56
N MET A 552 21.29 -36.51 -10.89
CA MET A 552 21.23 -36.12 -9.48
C MET A 552 21.55 -37.29 -8.54
N THR A 553 21.15 -38.52 -8.91
CA THR A 553 21.46 -39.75 -8.17
C THR A 553 22.93 -40.17 -8.38
N ASN A 554 23.43 -40.16 -9.62
CA ASN A 554 24.84 -40.50 -9.92
C ASN A 554 25.82 -39.39 -9.50
N GLY A 555 25.36 -38.15 -9.35
CA GLY A 555 26.12 -37.02 -8.79
C GLY A 555 26.13 -36.97 -7.26
N GLY A 556 25.56 -37.97 -6.57
CA GLY A 556 25.60 -38.10 -5.11
C GLY A 556 24.64 -37.20 -4.33
N ILE A 557 23.72 -36.50 -4.99
CA ILE A 557 22.80 -35.53 -4.35
C ILE A 557 21.57 -36.22 -3.73
N LEU A 558 21.25 -37.44 -4.18
CA LEU A 558 20.18 -38.26 -3.61
C LEU A 558 20.74 -39.64 -3.24
N GLN A 559 21.41 -39.74 -2.10
CA GLN A 559 21.61 -41.04 -1.46
C GLN A 559 20.45 -41.29 -0.50
N SER A 560 19.51 -42.16 -0.89
CA SER A 560 18.56 -42.74 0.06
C SER A 560 19.30 -43.69 1.01
N PRO A 561 18.89 -43.79 2.28
CA PRO A 561 19.45 -44.81 3.18
C PRO A 561 19.14 -46.20 2.61
N THR A 562 20.17 -47.03 2.56
CA THR A 562 20.17 -48.45 2.20
C THR A 562 18.92 -49.17 2.72
N LEU A 563 18.04 -49.60 1.79
CA LEU A 563 17.16 -50.74 1.98
C LEU A 563 18.03 -52.00 1.89
N SER A 564 18.43 -52.53 3.04
CA SER A 564 18.90 -53.90 3.14
C SER A 564 17.77 -54.85 2.77
N HIS A 565 18.07 -55.76 1.83
CA HIS A 565 17.35 -56.98 1.49
C HIS A 565 16.34 -57.47 2.54
N VAL A 566 15.06 -57.57 2.15
CA VAL A 566 14.18 -58.68 2.57
C VAL A 566 13.31 -59.08 1.38
N GLU A 567 13.32 -60.39 1.13
CA GLU A 567 12.64 -61.12 0.07
C GLU A 567 11.12 -60.92 0.07
N HIS A 568 10.52 -61.02 -1.11
CA HIS A 568 9.07 -61.28 -1.24
C HIS A 568 8.71 -62.58 -0.52
N PRO A 569 7.56 -62.61 0.17
CA PRO A 569 6.53 -63.52 -0.31
C PRO A 569 5.09 -62.98 -0.28
N GLU A 570 4.37 -63.54 -1.24
CA GLU A 570 2.94 -63.70 -1.50
C GLU A 570 1.87 -63.30 -0.46
N LYS A 571 0.75 -62.82 -1.03
CA LYS A 571 -0.67 -62.97 -0.65
C LYS A 571 -0.95 -63.41 0.81
N SER A 572 -1.63 -62.54 1.56
CA SER A 572 -3.05 -62.69 1.96
C SER A 572 -3.38 -61.91 3.25
N LYS A 573 -4.68 -61.60 3.36
CA LYS A 573 -5.47 -61.25 4.56
C LYS A 573 -5.50 -59.79 5.02
N SER A 574 -6.69 -59.23 4.80
CA SER A 574 -7.37 -58.22 5.60
C SER A 574 -7.23 -58.45 7.11
N VAL A 575 -6.81 -57.43 7.86
CA VAL A 575 -7.11 -57.28 9.30
C VAL A 575 -7.27 -55.79 9.61
N GLU A 576 -8.43 -55.44 10.20
CA GLU A 576 -8.74 -54.17 10.85
C GLU A 576 -7.77 -53.85 11.99
N ILE A 577 -7.37 -52.58 12.15
CA ILE A 577 -6.82 -52.12 13.43
C ILE A 577 -7.53 -50.84 13.88
N LYS A 578 -8.14 -50.99 15.06
CA LYS A 578 -8.86 -49.99 15.85
C LYS A 578 -7.98 -48.82 16.25
N VAL A 579 -8.55 -47.62 16.18
CA VAL A 579 -8.03 -46.42 16.82
C VAL A 579 -8.27 -46.53 18.33
N ASN A 580 -7.20 -46.47 19.12
CA ASN A 580 -7.30 -46.12 20.54
C ASN A 580 -6.75 -44.71 20.72
N VAL A 581 -7.63 -43.85 21.24
CA VAL A 581 -7.36 -42.50 21.70
C VAL A 581 -6.61 -42.57 23.03
N LEU A 582 -5.52 -41.81 23.14
CA LEU A 582 -5.11 -41.14 24.37
C LEU A 582 -4.69 -39.71 24.01
#